data_AF-A0A7S0TJE9-F1
#
_entry.id   AF-A0A7S0TJE9-F1
#
_cell.length_a   1.000
_cell.length_b   1.000
_cell.length_c   1.000
_cell.angle_alpha   90.00
_cell.angle_beta   90.00
_cell.angle_gamma   90.00
#
_symmetry.space_group_name_H-M   'P 1'
#
loop_
_entity.id
_entity.type
_entity.pdbx_description
1 polymer ?
#
loop_
_entity_poly.entity_id
_entity_poly.type
_entity_poly.pdbx_seq_one_letter_code
_entity_poly.pdbx_strand_id
1 'polypeptide(L)'
;APRLSVLKPPPPPKPKAGEMPAGIGVNPELPYHVDASPQEKSVRLQFSADSGEWKKKVVDIKVAEAMYAKGARFACIVFKTVVDDKVMLLKKRIDLSEPPEEVYSGVEMQTLGEMSCKFLAAVSPPSCRPQFLPTSAFVLKNRPNEPTVRVEDFVETAAQPKLHLGPPGGAAPGGGGVADGAEQHRFAAFQFFTYKRFRRGILFSSAYQVGSH
;
A
#
# COMPACT_ATOMS: atom_id res chain seq x y z
N ALA A 1 -31.71 37.41 -43.75
CA ALA A 1 -31.71 37.04 -42.33
C ALA A 1 -30.29 36.70 -41.89
N PRO A 2 -29.76 37.28 -40.81
CA PRO A 2 -28.40 36.99 -40.35
C PRO A 2 -28.34 35.60 -39.70
N ARG A 3 -27.28 34.85 -39.99
CA ARG A 3 -27.02 33.53 -39.38
C ARG A 3 -26.69 33.71 -37.91
N LEU A 4 -27.50 33.11 -37.03
CA LEU A 4 -27.19 32.92 -35.62
C LEU A 4 -25.89 32.11 -35.51
N SER A 5 -24.82 32.75 -35.07
CA SER A 5 -23.60 32.08 -34.65
C SER A 5 -23.92 31.23 -33.43
N VAL A 6 -23.83 29.91 -33.58
CA VAL A 6 -23.93 28.95 -32.48
C VAL A 6 -22.72 29.18 -31.57
N LEU A 7 -22.95 29.87 -30.45
CA LEU A 7 -21.99 29.95 -29.36
C LEU A 7 -21.66 28.52 -28.92
N LYS A 8 -20.44 28.06 -29.22
CA LYS A 8 -19.92 26.83 -28.65
C LYS A 8 -19.95 27.00 -27.12
N PRO A 9 -20.51 26.05 -26.36
CA PRO A 9 -20.40 26.09 -24.92
C PRO A 9 -18.91 26.13 -24.55
N PRO A 10 -18.54 26.90 -23.50
CA PRO A 10 -17.16 26.93 -23.06
C PRO A 10 -16.71 25.49 -22.73
N PRO A 11 -15.44 25.15 -23.02
CA PRO A 11 -14.91 23.85 -22.62
C PRO A 11 -15.09 23.68 -21.11
N PRO A 12 -15.38 22.45 -20.64
CA PRO A 12 -15.49 22.20 -19.22
C PRO A 12 -14.20 22.66 -18.52
N PRO A 13 -14.29 23.24 -17.31
CA PRO A 13 -13.12 23.69 -16.58
C PRO A 13 -12.14 22.52 -16.45
N LYS A 14 -10.88 22.74 -16.82
CA LYS A 14 -9.83 21.76 -16.57
C LYS A 14 -9.80 21.49 -15.06
N PRO A 15 -9.75 20.23 -14.62
CA PRO A 15 -9.57 19.93 -13.20
C PRO A 15 -8.30 20.64 -12.71
N LYS A 16 -8.39 21.28 -11.54
CA LYS A 16 -7.22 21.87 -10.90
C LYS A 16 -6.18 20.78 -10.71
N ALA A 17 -4.92 21.06 -11.08
CA ALA A 17 -3.81 20.16 -10.78
C ALA A 17 -3.82 19.86 -9.27
N GLY A 18 -3.98 18.59 -8.90
CA GLY A 18 -3.97 18.13 -7.51
C GLY A 18 -5.31 17.76 -6.88
N GLU A 19 -6.45 18.01 -7.51
CA GLU A 19 -7.74 17.47 -7.02
C GLU A 19 -7.99 16.09 -7.65
N MET A 20 -7.84 15.03 -6.85
CA MET A 20 -8.40 13.74 -7.23
C MET A 20 -9.92 13.87 -7.37
N PRO A 21 -10.54 13.26 -8.40
CA PRO A 21 -11.99 13.22 -8.51
C PRO A 21 -12.59 12.56 -7.24
N ALA A 22 -13.79 13.00 -6.85
CA ALA A 22 -14.50 12.44 -5.71
C ALA A 22 -14.72 10.92 -5.88
N GLY A 23 -13.91 10.08 -5.22
CA GLY A 23 -14.02 8.62 -5.31
C GLY A 23 -12.76 7.84 -4.90
N ILE A 24 -12.84 6.52 -5.02
CA ILE A 24 -11.69 5.60 -4.97
C ILE A 24 -11.00 5.65 -6.34
N GLY A 25 -9.68 5.79 -6.37
CA GLY A 25 -8.94 5.93 -7.62
C GLY A 25 -7.43 6.02 -7.44
N VAL A 26 -6.72 5.98 -8.56
CA VAL A 26 -5.27 6.12 -8.69
C VAL A 26 -5.00 7.21 -9.72
N ASN A 27 -4.05 8.11 -9.43
CA ASN A 27 -3.56 9.09 -10.38
C ASN A 27 -2.16 8.68 -10.87
N PRO A 28 -2.04 8.16 -12.11
CA PRO A 28 -0.79 7.57 -12.61
C PRO A 28 0.32 8.59 -12.91
N GLU A 29 0.00 9.89 -12.99
CA GLU A 29 0.99 10.93 -13.31
C GLU A 29 1.77 11.40 -12.07
N LEU A 30 1.21 11.20 -10.87
CA LEU A 30 1.76 11.71 -9.60
C LEU A 30 3.05 11.09 -9.07
N PRO A 31 3.44 9.84 -9.37
CA PRO A 31 4.69 9.27 -8.86
C PRO A 31 5.94 10.11 -9.17
N TYR A 32 5.90 10.86 -10.26
CA TYR A 32 7.06 11.62 -10.78
C TYR A 32 7.13 13.06 -10.29
N HIS A 33 6.13 13.54 -9.53
CA HIS A 33 6.11 14.92 -9.03
C HIS A 33 6.82 15.10 -7.67
N VAL A 34 7.22 14.01 -7.01
CA VAL A 34 7.84 14.03 -5.68
C VAL A 34 9.22 14.70 -5.67
N ASP A 35 9.92 14.74 -6.80
CA ASP A 35 11.25 15.34 -6.88
C ASP A 35 11.25 16.86 -6.69
N ALA A 36 10.14 17.52 -7.02
CA ALA A 36 9.95 18.96 -6.82
C ALA A 36 9.60 19.32 -5.36
N SER A 37 9.24 18.33 -4.53
CA SER A 37 8.84 18.58 -3.14
C SER A 37 10.03 18.98 -2.26
N PRO A 38 9.81 19.84 -1.25
CA PRO A 38 10.87 20.22 -0.32
C PRO A 38 11.37 19.02 0.48
N GLN A 39 12.67 19.01 0.75
CA GLN A 39 13.30 17.99 1.58
C GLN A 39 12.99 18.23 3.06
N GLU A 40 12.66 17.16 3.78
CA GLU A 40 12.48 17.17 5.23
C GLU A 40 13.17 15.98 5.92
N LYS A 41 13.49 16.13 7.21
CA LYS A 41 14.09 15.07 8.02
C LYS A 41 13.02 14.18 8.63
N SER A 42 13.28 12.88 8.63
CA SER A 42 12.44 11.87 9.27
C SER A 42 13.28 10.83 10.01
N VAL A 43 12.65 10.10 10.93
CA VAL A 43 13.22 8.92 11.54
C VAL A 43 12.49 7.71 11.00
N ARG A 44 13.18 6.89 10.21
CA ARG A 44 12.71 5.58 9.78
C ARG A 44 12.87 4.58 10.93
N LEU A 45 11.79 3.87 11.21
CA LEU A 45 11.69 2.80 12.20
C LEU A 45 11.36 1.50 11.46
N GLN A 46 12.25 0.52 11.58
CA GLN A 46 12.09 -0.80 10.97
C GLN A 46 12.05 -1.85 12.07
N PHE A 47 10.97 -2.63 12.11
CA PHE A 47 10.85 -3.73 13.04
C PHE A 47 11.60 -4.96 12.51
N SER A 48 12.35 -5.63 13.38
CA SER A 48 12.97 -6.93 13.07
C SER A 48 12.18 -8.02 13.79
N ALA A 49 11.45 -8.82 13.02
CA ALA A 49 10.72 -9.95 13.61
C ALA A 49 11.64 -11.04 14.19
N ASP A 50 12.90 -11.11 13.76
CA ASP A 50 13.88 -12.06 14.29
C ASP A 50 14.35 -11.70 15.72
N SER A 51 14.64 -10.43 15.97
CA SER A 51 15.09 -9.97 17.29
C SER A 51 13.98 -9.40 18.17
N GLY A 52 12.82 -9.07 17.60
CA GLY A 52 11.75 -8.34 18.28
C GLY A 52 12.07 -6.87 18.55
N GLU A 53 13.08 -6.32 17.86
CA GLU A 53 13.58 -4.96 18.11
C GLU A 53 13.32 -3.99 16.95
N TRP A 54 13.24 -2.71 17.30
CA TRP A 54 13.09 -1.61 16.36
C TRP A 54 14.45 -0.98 16.02
N LYS A 55 14.84 -1.06 14.75
CA LYS A 55 16.00 -0.34 14.21
C LYS A 55 15.59 1.07 13.80
N LYS A 56 16.39 2.06 14.20
CA LYS A 56 16.14 3.48 13.95
C LYS A 56 17.20 4.04 13.02
N LYS A 57 16.78 4.78 12.00
CA LYS A 57 17.69 5.50 11.08
C LYS A 57 17.12 6.88 10.78
N VAL A 58 17.93 7.92 10.96
CA VAL A 58 17.58 9.27 10.49
C VAL A 58 17.76 9.30 8.98
N VAL A 59 16.75 9.79 8.27
CA VAL A 59 16.75 9.83 6.80
C VAL A 59 16.15 11.16 6.31
N ASP A 60 16.69 11.62 5.19
CA ASP A 60 16.12 12.74 4.43
C ASP A 60 15.11 12.21 3.42
N ILE A 61 13.94 12.86 3.36
CA ILE A 61 12.83 12.44 2.52
C ILE A 61 12.23 13.64 1.77
N LYS A 62 11.53 13.33 0.69
CA LYS A 62 10.61 14.23 -0.01
C LYS A 62 9.24 13.57 -0.04
N VAL A 63 8.19 14.33 0.25
CA VAL A 63 6.81 13.82 0.26
C VAL A 63 6.00 14.64 -0.73
N ALA A 64 5.33 13.96 -1.66
CA ALA A 64 4.50 14.62 -2.65
C ALA A 64 3.35 15.41 -1.99
N GLU A 65 2.95 16.52 -2.60
CA GLU A 65 1.83 17.34 -2.10
C GLU A 65 0.48 16.69 -2.38
N ALA A 66 0.37 15.98 -3.51
CA ALA A 66 -0.87 15.38 -3.98
C ALA A 66 -0.99 13.90 -3.61
N MET A 67 -2.23 13.45 -3.41
CA MET A 67 -2.56 12.05 -3.17
C MET A 67 -2.45 11.23 -4.46
N TYR A 68 -1.65 10.18 -4.42
CA TYR A 68 -1.50 9.22 -5.52
C TYR A 68 -2.71 8.31 -5.66
N ALA A 69 -3.22 7.79 -4.53
CA ALA A 69 -4.36 6.89 -4.54
C ALA A 69 -5.22 7.08 -3.30
N LYS A 70 -6.50 6.69 -3.39
CA LYS A 70 -7.44 6.71 -2.26
C LYS A 70 -8.24 5.42 -2.25
N GLY A 71 -8.15 4.68 -1.15
CA GLY A 71 -9.00 3.54 -0.83
C GLY A 71 -10.15 3.91 0.10
N ALA A 72 -10.81 2.90 0.66
CA ALA A 72 -11.93 3.10 1.59
C ALA A 72 -11.50 3.73 2.93
N ARG A 73 -10.34 3.32 3.47
CA ARG A 73 -9.84 3.77 4.79
C ARG A 73 -8.58 4.62 4.71
N PHE A 74 -7.75 4.38 3.70
CA PHE A 74 -6.43 5.01 3.57
C PHE A 74 -6.30 5.72 2.24
N ALA A 75 -5.64 6.88 2.27
CA ALA A 75 -5.04 7.53 1.11
C ALA A 75 -3.54 7.17 1.06
N CYS A 76 -3.01 7.07 -0.15
CA CYS A 76 -1.61 6.85 -0.42
C CYS A 76 -1.01 8.10 -1.04
N ILE A 77 0.12 8.54 -0.50
CA ILE A 77 0.90 9.68 -1.00
C ILE A 77 2.26 9.14 -1.40
N VAL A 78 2.75 9.55 -2.57
CA VAL A 78 4.09 9.17 -3.02
C VAL A 78 5.11 9.91 -2.17
N PHE A 79 6.14 9.19 -1.75
CA PHE A 79 7.27 9.77 -1.05
C PHE A 79 8.56 9.14 -1.57
N LYS A 80 9.68 9.82 -1.36
CA LYS A 80 10.99 9.42 -1.84
C LYS A 80 12.04 9.64 -0.76
N THR A 81 12.92 8.67 -0.53
CA THR A 81 14.13 8.90 0.27
C THR A 81 15.21 9.53 -0.58
N VAL A 82 15.87 10.57 -0.07
CA VAL A 82 16.87 11.34 -0.82
C VAL A 82 18.15 10.53 -1.05
N VAL A 83 18.60 9.78 -0.05
CA VAL A 83 19.88 9.04 -0.12
C VAL A 83 19.81 7.85 -1.07
N ASP A 84 18.74 7.05 -0.97
CA ASP A 84 18.61 5.79 -1.69
C ASP A 84 17.83 5.93 -3.00
N ASP A 85 17.40 7.16 -3.34
CA ASP A 85 16.50 7.52 -4.46
C ASP A 85 15.20 6.69 -4.54
N LYS A 86 14.87 5.97 -3.46
CA LYS A 86 13.79 4.99 -3.45
C LYS A 86 12.42 5.67 -3.31
N VAL A 87 11.55 5.42 -4.30
CA VAL A 87 10.14 5.81 -4.28
C VAL A 87 9.33 4.79 -3.48
N MET A 88 8.46 5.28 -2.60
CA MET A 88 7.57 4.43 -1.81
C MET A 88 6.26 5.17 -1.49
N LEU A 89 5.34 4.51 -0.79
CA LEU A 89 4.00 5.03 -0.50
C LEU A 89 3.80 5.23 0.99
N LEU A 90 3.48 6.46 1.35
CA LEU A 90 2.97 6.82 2.67
C LEU A 90 1.47 6.53 2.71
N LYS A 91 1.01 5.75 3.69
CA LYS A 91 -0.41 5.47 3.94
C LYS A 91 -0.92 6.35 5.07
N LYS A 92 -1.95 7.14 4.76
CA LYS A 92 -2.62 8.05 5.70
C LYS A 92 -4.09 7.68 5.82
N ARG A 93 -4.63 7.58 7.03
CA ARG A 93 -6.08 7.38 7.24
C ARG A 93 -6.86 8.62 6.77
N ILE A 94 -8.01 8.40 6.14
CA ILE A 94 -8.83 9.47 5.54
C ILE A 94 -9.80 10.08 6.56
N ASP A 95 -10.29 9.25 7.48
CA ASP A 95 -11.39 9.54 8.39
C ASP A 95 -10.93 10.14 9.72
N LEU A 96 -9.78 9.69 10.22
CA LEU A 96 -9.26 10.00 11.54
C LEU A 96 -7.73 9.99 11.53
N SER A 97 -7.09 10.63 12.50
CA SER A 97 -5.66 10.43 12.73
C SER A 97 -5.42 8.99 13.20
N GLU A 98 -4.38 8.36 12.64
CA GLU A 98 -3.92 7.04 13.10
C GLU A 98 -3.00 7.26 14.31
N PRO A 99 -3.33 6.73 15.51
CA PRO A 99 -2.44 6.87 16.65
C PRO A 99 -1.13 6.11 16.40
N PRO A 100 0.02 6.58 16.92
CA PRO A 100 1.32 5.95 16.67
C PRO A 100 1.36 4.45 17.02
N GLU A 101 0.64 4.04 18.06
CA GLU A 101 0.55 2.65 18.51
C GLU A 101 -0.10 1.75 17.46
N GLU A 102 -1.13 2.24 16.76
CA GLU A 102 -1.75 1.52 15.63
C GLU A 102 -0.78 1.41 14.45
N VAL A 103 0.00 2.47 14.17
CA VAL A 103 1.03 2.43 13.13
C VAL A 103 2.09 1.38 13.45
N TYR A 104 2.60 1.34 14.68
CA TYR A 104 3.62 0.36 15.09
C TYR A 104 3.08 -1.07 15.04
N SER A 105 1.89 -1.30 15.59
CA SER A 105 1.23 -2.61 15.54
C SER A 105 0.99 -3.07 14.10
N GLY A 106 0.56 -2.16 13.22
CA GLY A 106 0.39 -2.45 11.79
C GLY A 106 1.68 -2.85 11.09
N VAL A 107 2.81 -2.20 11.41
CA VAL A 107 4.13 -2.53 10.88
C VAL A 107 4.63 -3.87 11.40
N GLU A 108 4.47 -4.14 12.70
CA GLU A 108 4.83 -5.42 13.31
C GLU A 108 4.04 -6.58 12.68
N MET A 109 2.71 -6.44 12.55
CA MET A 109 1.85 -7.44 11.91
C MET A 109 2.26 -7.74 10.47
N GLN A 110 2.54 -6.71 9.65
CA GLN A 110 2.99 -6.91 8.27
C GLN A 110 4.38 -7.56 8.21
N THR A 111 5.29 -7.21 9.12
CA THR A 111 6.62 -7.83 9.21
C THR A 111 6.52 -9.32 9.59
N LEU A 112 5.62 -9.68 10.49
CA LEU A 112 5.30 -11.07 10.81
C LEU A 112 4.67 -11.81 9.63
N GLY A 113 3.85 -11.12 8.82
CA GLY A 113 3.35 -11.61 7.54
C GLY A 113 4.47 -11.93 6.55
N GLU A 114 5.43 -11.02 6.37
CA GLU A 114 6.61 -11.22 5.53
C GLU A 114 7.43 -12.43 5.98
N MET A 115 7.68 -12.56 7.28
CA MET A 115 8.37 -13.72 7.86
C MET A 115 7.60 -15.02 7.60
N SER A 116 6.27 -15.00 7.72
CA SER A 116 5.42 -16.17 7.42
C SER A 116 5.53 -16.59 5.94
N CYS A 117 5.61 -15.63 5.01
CA CYS A 117 5.87 -15.91 3.60
C CYS A 117 7.23 -16.55 3.38
N LYS A 118 8.28 -16.10 4.08
CA LYS A 118 9.63 -16.71 4.01
C LYS A 118 9.60 -18.17 4.47
N PHE A 119 8.88 -18.47 5.56
CA PHE A 119 8.74 -19.86 6.02
C PHE A 119 7.99 -20.75 5.02
N LEU A 120 6.92 -20.25 4.40
CA LEU A 120 6.22 -21.00 3.36
C LEU A 120 7.09 -21.19 2.13
N ALA A 121 7.82 -20.15 1.71
CA ALA A 121 8.70 -20.19 0.54
C ALA A 121 9.83 -21.22 0.67
N ALA A 122 10.33 -21.47 1.89
CA ALA A 122 11.35 -22.49 2.15
C ALA A 122 10.87 -23.92 1.86
N VAL A 123 9.56 -24.17 1.87
CA VAL A 123 8.97 -25.51 1.66
C VAL A 123 8.06 -25.57 0.42
N SER A 124 7.98 -24.49 -0.35
CA SER A 124 7.05 -24.37 -1.49
C SER A 124 7.78 -24.11 -2.82
N PRO A 125 7.24 -24.59 -3.94
CA PRO A 125 7.76 -24.27 -5.26
C PRO A 125 7.66 -22.76 -5.53
N PRO A 126 8.55 -22.19 -6.38
CA PRO A 126 8.56 -20.75 -6.69
C PRO A 126 7.21 -20.18 -7.13
N SER A 127 6.43 -20.94 -7.89
CA SER A 127 5.12 -20.56 -8.39
C SER A 127 4.06 -20.34 -7.32
N CYS A 128 4.29 -20.74 -6.07
CA CYS A 128 3.35 -20.63 -4.95
C CYS A 128 3.88 -19.74 -3.82
N ARG A 129 4.89 -18.91 -4.06
CA ARG A 129 5.53 -18.09 -3.02
C ARG A 129 4.79 -16.75 -2.88
N PRO A 130 3.97 -16.54 -1.83
CA PRO A 130 3.42 -15.23 -1.54
C PRO A 130 4.52 -14.27 -1.09
N GLN A 131 4.27 -12.98 -1.24
CA GLN A 131 5.14 -11.93 -0.73
C GLN A 131 4.30 -10.85 -0.03
N PHE A 132 4.75 -10.40 1.13
CA PHE A 132 4.30 -9.13 1.71
C PHE A 132 5.26 -8.04 1.25
N LEU A 133 4.71 -6.85 0.99
CA LEU A 133 5.55 -5.68 0.74
C LEU A 133 6.22 -5.26 2.05
N PRO A 134 7.54 -4.99 2.02
CA PRO A 134 8.23 -4.45 3.17
C PRO A 134 7.56 -3.15 3.62
N THR A 135 7.40 -3.02 4.93
CA THR A 135 6.75 -1.88 5.56
C THR A 135 7.67 -1.26 6.61
N SER A 136 7.48 0.02 6.91
CA SER A 136 8.25 0.74 7.91
C SER A 136 7.38 1.86 8.50
N ALA A 137 7.68 2.26 9.73
CA ALA A 137 7.12 3.48 10.30
C ALA A 137 8.10 4.64 10.06
N PHE A 138 7.57 5.83 9.78
CA PHE A 138 8.36 7.06 9.66
C PHE A 138 7.84 8.09 10.64
N VAL A 139 8.74 8.72 11.38
CA VAL A 139 8.42 9.86 12.25
C VAL A 139 8.85 11.15 11.53
N LEU A 140 7.89 11.87 10.96
CA LEU A 140 8.01 13.14 10.26
C LEU A 140 8.23 14.27 11.28
N LYS A 141 9.49 14.72 11.43
CA LYS A 141 9.88 15.61 12.53
C LYS A 141 9.30 17.03 12.43
N ASN A 142 9.02 17.48 11.21
CA ASN A 142 8.54 18.83 10.95
C ASN A 142 6.99 18.92 10.90
N ARG A 143 6.28 17.82 11.18
CA ARG A 143 4.82 17.74 11.06
C ARG A 143 4.16 17.47 12.42
N PRO A 144 3.70 18.52 13.13
CA PRO A 144 3.21 18.36 14.51
C PRO A 144 1.88 17.60 14.63
N ASN A 145 1.05 17.61 13.58
CA ASN A 145 -0.30 17.03 13.63
C ASN A 145 -0.35 15.54 13.26
N GLU A 146 0.63 15.05 12.50
CA GLU A 146 0.72 13.66 12.04
C GLU A 146 2.18 13.24 11.96
N PRO A 147 2.83 13.02 13.12
CA PRO A 147 4.26 12.75 13.12
C PRO A 147 4.55 11.33 12.66
N THR A 148 3.71 10.34 12.96
CA THR A 148 4.03 8.94 12.69
C THR A 148 3.14 8.36 11.61
N VAL A 149 3.75 7.83 10.55
CA VAL A 149 3.05 7.29 9.38
C VAL A 149 3.60 5.92 9.00
N ARG A 150 2.74 5.07 8.44
CA ARG A 150 3.16 3.81 7.82
C ARG A 150 3.56 4.04 6.37
N VAL A 151 4.62 3.37 5.96
CA VAL A 151 5.21 3.47 4.65
C VAL A 151 5.46 2.07 4.08
N GLU A 152 5.13 1.86 2.81
CA GLU A 152 5.37 0.62 2.08
C GLU A 152 6.08 0.88 0.75
N ASP A 153 6.79 -0.13 0.24
CA ASP A 153 7.43 -0.05 -1.07
C ASP A 153 6.44 0.28 -2.19
N PHE A 154 6.82 1.19 -3.10
CA PHE A 154 6.01 1.49 -4.29
C PHE A 154 6.18 0.33 -5.26
N VAL A 155 5.06 -0.30 -5.65
CA VAL A 155 5.05 -1.30 -6.71
C VAL A 155 4.43 -0.67 -7.94
N GLU A 156 5.24 -0.48 -8.96
CA GLU A 156 4.76 0.01 -10.25
C GLU A 156 4.01 -1.12 -10.95
N THR A 157 2.69 -1.00 -11.01
CA THR A 157 1.82 -1.96 -11.70
C THR A 157 1.01 -1.27 -12.78
N ALA A 158 1.06 -1.79 -14.01
CA ALA A 158 0.24 -1.32 -15.13
C ALA A 158 -1.28 -1.58 -14.92
N ALA A 159 -1.65 -2.45 -13.98
CA ALA A 159 -3.04 -2.81 -13.68
C ALA A 159 -3.40 -2.49 -12.22
N GLN A 160 -4.67 -2.22 -11.94
CA GLN A 160 -5.15 -2.05 -10.56
C GLN A 160 -4.97 -3.36 -9.78
N PRO A 161 -4.44 -3.33 -8.54
CA PRO A 161 -4.35 -4.51 -7.70
C PRO A 161 -5.72 -5.14 -7.46
N LYS A 162 -5.85 -6.45 -7.71
CA LYS A 162 -7.08 -7.20 -7.39
C LYS A 162 -7.05 -7.64 -5.92
N LEU A 163 -8.08 -7.28 -5.16
CA LEU A 163 -8.21 -7.72 -3.77
C LEU A 163 -8.75 -9.16 -3.72
N HIS A 164 -8.00 -10.06 -3.07
CA HIS A 164 -8.46 -11.39 -2.71
C HIS A 164 -8.82 -11.40 -1.24
N LEU A 165 -10.12 -11.49 -0.96
CA LEU A 165 -10.61 -11.69 0.39
C LEU A 165 -10.55 -13.18 0.73
N GLY A 166 -10.03 -13.51 1.90
CA GLY A 166 -10.28 -14.82 2.47
C GLY A 166 -11.79 -14.95 2.72
N PRO A 167 -12.39 -16.12 2.51
CA PRO A 167 -13.82 -16.25 2.70
C PRO A 167 -14.16 -16.03 4.18
N PRO A 168 -15.10 -15.13 4.54
CA PRO A 168 -15.65 -15.14 5.87
C PRO A 168 -16.45 -16.45 6.02
N GLY A 169 -15.92 -17.40 6.80
CA GLY A 169 -16.60 -18.67 7.06
C GLY A 169 -16.45 -19.78 6.00
N GLY A 170 -15.43 -19.75 5.13
CA GLY A 170 -15.07 -20.93 4.31
C GLY A 170 -15.85 -21.13 3.00
N ALA A 171 -16.70 -20.18 2.59
CA ALA A 171 -17.32 -20.22 1.27
C ALA A 171 -16.38 -19.65 0.19
N ALA A 172 -15.76 -20.52 -0.61
CA ALA A 172 -15.00 -20.10 -1.78
C ALA A 172 -15.86 -19.19 -2.69
N PRO A 173 -15.38 -18.01 -3.13
CA PRO A 173 -16.15 -17.18 -4.04
C PRO A 173 -16.33 -17.90 -5.37
N GLY A 174 -17.59 -18.17 -5.74
CA GLY A 174 -17.93 -18.67 -7.06
C GLY A 174 -17.74 -17.58 -8.11
N GLY A 175 -17.06 -17.91 -9.20
CA GLY A 175 -17.02 -17.10 -10.43
C GLY A 175 -15.77 -16.23 -10.60
N GLY A 176 -14.58 -16.84 -10.67
CA GLY A 176 -13.36 -16.22 -11.19
C GLY A 176 -12.79 -17.08 -12.32
N GLY A 177 -12.09 -16.49 -13.28
CA GLY A 177 -11.41 -17.27 -14.34
C GLY A 177 -10.37 -18.24 -13.77
N VAL A 178 -9.86 -19.18 -14.58
CA VAL A 178 -8.90 -20.21 -14.11
C VAL A 178 -7.68 -19.61 -13.38
N ALA A 179 -7.21 -18.44 -13.82
CA ALA A 179 -6.12 -17.69 -13.16
C ALA A 179 -6.54 -17.12 -11.79
N ASP A 180 -7.77 -16.64 -11.63
CA ASP A 180 -8.26 -16.12 -10.34
C ASP A 180 -8.43 -17.28 -9.32
N GLY A 181 -8.84 -18.47 -9.78
CA GLY A 181 -8.95 -19.65 -8.92
C GLY A 181 -7.60 -20.16 -8.41
N ALA A 182 -6.56 -20.13 -9.25
CA ALA A 182 -5.20 -20.50 -8.85
C ALA A 182 -4.66 -19.58 -7.74
N GLU A 183 -4.84 -18.27 -7.86
CA GLU A 183 -4.41 -17.31 -6.84
C GLU A 183 -5.20 -17.45 -5.53
N GLN A 184 -6.52 -17.67 -5.61
CA GLN A 184 -7.34 -17.95 -4.43
C GLN A 184 -6.87 -19.23 -3.70
N HIS A 185 -6.55 -20.29 -4.44
CA HIS A 185 -6.01 -21.51 -3.85
C HIS A 185 -4.65 -21.28 -3.18
N ARG A 186 -3.76 -20.48 -3.80
CA ARG A 186 -2.46 -20.12 -3.19
C ARG A 186 -2.67 -19.33 -1.90
N PHE A 187 -3.57 -18.37 -1.89
CA PHE A 187 -3.88 -17.62 -0.69
C PHE A 187 -4.48 -18.51 0.41
N ALA A 188 -5.44 -19.36 0.08
CA ALA A 188 -6.01 -20.33 1.02
C ALA A 188 -4.95 -21.30 1.59
N ALA A 189 -4.01 -21.76 0.75
CA ALA A 189 -2.90 -22.58 1.19
C ALA A 189 -1.98 -21.82 2.17
N PHE A 190 -1.70 -20.54 1.92
CA PHE A 190 -0.96 -19.68 2.85
C PHE A 190 -1.70 -19.52 4.18
N GLN A 191 -3.01 -19.25 4.15
CA GLN A 191 -3.82 -19.15 5.37
C GLN A 191 -3.78 -20.44 6.19
N PHE A 192 -3.93 -21.59 5.54
CA PHE A 192 -3.85 -22.90 6.17
C PHE A 192 -2.46 -23.18 6.77
N PHE A 193 -1.40 -22.80 6.04
CA PHE A 193 -0.03 -22.92 6.50
C PHE A 193 0.18 -22.12 7.79
N THR A 194 -0.19 -20.84 7.83
CA THR A 194 0.00 -20.01 9.03
C THR A 194 -0.83 -20.54 10.20
N TYR A 195 -2.08 -20.94 9.95
CA TYR A 195 -2.94 -21.53 10.97
C TYR A 195 -2.32 -22.79 11.60
N LYS A 196 -1.77 -23.71 10.78
CA LYS A 196 -1.12 -24.91 11.29
C LYS A 196 0.23 -24.61 11.97
N ARG A 197 1.10 -23.84 11.31
CA ARG A 197 2.48 -23.56 11.76
C ARG A 197 2.49 -22.89 13.13
N PHE A 198 1.57 -21.95 13.36
CA PHE A 198 1.46 -21.18 14.58
C PHE A 198 0.42 -21.75 15.56
N ARG A 199 0.11 -23.05 15.49
CA ARG A 199 -0.80 -23.76 16.40
C ARG A 199 -2.14 -23.04 16.61
N ARG A 200 -2.74 -22.56 15.51
CA ARG A 200 -4.02 -21.83 15.47
C ARG A 200 -3.98 -20.41 16.03
N GLY A 201 -2.78 -19.86 16.29
CA GLY A 201 -2.62 -18.51 16.84
C GLY A 201 -2.66 -17.37 15.82
N ILE A 202 -2.43 -17.63 14.53
CA ILE A 202 -2.38 -16.60 13.47
C ILE A 202 -3.13 -17.05 12.21
N LEU A 203 -3.97 -16.16 11.69
CA LEU A 203 -4.67 -16.33 10.40
C LEU A 203 -4.70 -14.98 9.67
N PHE A 204 -4.15 -14.93 8.46
CA PHE A 204 -4.24 -13.75 7.59
C PHE A 204 -5.56 -13.77 6.82
N SER A 205 -6.33 -12.68 6.83
CA SER A 205 -7.69 -12.65 6.27
C SER A 205 -7.79 -11.97 4.89
N SER A 206 -6.75 -11.27 4.45
CA SER A 206 -6.74 -10.57 3.16
C SER A 206 -5.37 -10.62 2.49
N ALA A 207 -5.39 -10.62 1.16
CA ALA A 207 -4.22 -10.42 0.32
C ALA A 207 -4.61 -9.65 -0.95
N TYR A 208 -3.64 -9.04 -1.60
CA TYR A 208 -3.82 -8.40 -2.91
C TYR A 208 -2.94 -9.12 -3.92
N GLN A 209 -3.49 -9.34 -5.11
CA GLN A 209 -2.69 -9.75 -6.26
C GLN A 209 -2.10 -8.51 -6.91
N VAL A 210 -0.78 -8.51 -7.04
CA VAL A 210 0.00 -7.39 -7.56
C VAL A 210 0.72 -7.86 -8.82
N GLY A 211 0.05 -7.70 -9.97
CA GLY A 211 0.57 -8.10 -11.29
C GLY A 211 0.73 -9.62 -11.49
N SER A 212 0.38 -10.13 -12.66
CA SER A 212 0.82 -11.46 -13.12
C SER A 212 1.94 -11.23 -14.11
N HIS A 213 3.15 -11.71 -13.81
CA HIS A 213 4.15 -11.93 -14.85
C HIS A 213 3.71 -13.07 -15.76
#